data_AF-A0A379E6C4-F1
#
_entry.id   AF-A0A379E6C4-F1
#
_cell.length_a   1.000
_cell.length_b   1.000
_cell.length_c   1.000
_cell.angle_alpha   90.00
_cell.angle_beta   90.00
_cell.angle_gamma   90.00
#
_symmetry.space_group_name_H-M   'P 1'
#
loop_
_entity.id
_entity.type
_entity.pdbx_description
1 polymer ?
#
loop_
_entity_poly.entity_id
_entity_poly.type
_entity_poly.pdbx_seq_one_letter_code
_entity_poly.pdbx_strand_id
1 'polypeptide(L)'
;MNIEVFDFCDLKSAPDVSADLQAEYEAVKPGYHMNHKHWISVYFNQDIPDKRIFELIDDAYQRVLDSLPKREREKYKVSNI
;
A
#
# COMPACT_ATOMS: atom_id res chain seq x y z
N MET A 1 13.31 6.68 -6.42
CA MET A 1 13.32 5.46 -5.58
C MET A 1 14.77 5.02 -5.49
N ASN A 2 15.38 5.06 -4.32
CA ASN A 2 16.74 4.53 -4.16
C ASN A 2 16.65 3.01 -4.14
N ILE A 3 16.84 2.39 -5.30
CA ILE A 3 16.69 0.93 -5.45
C ILE A 3 17.82 0.16 -4.77
N GLU A 4 18.88 0.86 -4.36
CA GLU A 4 20.04 0.23 -3.71
C GLU A 4 19.82 -0.03 -2.22
N VAL A 5 18.93 0.73 -1.57
CA VAL A 5 18.71 0.63 -0.12
C VAL A 5 17.33 0.05 0.22
N PHE A 6 16.34 0.16 -0.69
CA PHE A 6 14.98 -0.40 -0.53
C PHE A 6 14.38 -0.09 0.85
N ASP A 7 14.32 1.20 1.19
CA ASP A 7 13.92 1.66 2.54
C ASP A 7 12.40 1.60 2.81
N PHE A 8 11.59 1.70 1.75
CA PHE A 8 10.14 1.75 1.85
C PHE A 8 9.45 1.38 0.53
N CYS A 9 8.15 1.12 0.59
CA CYS A 9 7.27 1.04 -0.59
C CYS A 9 6.07 1.97 -0.47
N ASP A 10 5.54 2.41 -1.61
CA ASP A 10 4.28 3.14 -1.67
C ASP A 10 3.11 2.20 -1.92
N LEU A 11 2.11 2.24 -1.04
CA LEU A 11 0.92 1.40 -1.09
C LEU A 11 -0.33 2.25 -1.27
N LYS A 12 -1.24 1.80 -2.13
CA LYS A 12 -2.53 2.46 -2.35
C LYS A 12 -3.41 2.26 -1.12
N SER A 13 -3.83 3.35 -0.49
CA SER A 13 -4.61 3.34 0.74
C SER A 13 -5.99 3.94 0.55
N ALA A 14 -6.90 3.63 1.46
CA ALA A 14 -8.17 4.34 1.57
C ALA A 14 -7.93 5.76 2.09
N PRO A 15 -8.68 6.77 1.62
CA PRO A 15 -8.52 8.15 2.09
C PRO A 15 -8.70 8.34 3.60
N ASP A 16 -9.52 7.50 4.22
CA ASP A 16 -9.86 7.50 5.65
C ASP A 16 -8.87 6.72 6.51
N VAL A 17 -8.15 5.73 5.94
CA VAL A 17 -7.27 4.83 6.69
C VAL A 17 -5.87 5.40 6.91
N SER A 18 -5.44 6.36 6.08
CA SER A 18 -4.08 6.92 6.12
C SER A 18 -3.74 7.59 7.46
N ALA A 19 -4.69 8.30 8.08
CA ALA A 19 -4.45 8.98 9.35
C ALA A 19 -4.31 8.00 10.51
N ASP A 20 -5.15 6.96 10.55
CA ASP A 20 -5.14 5.94 11.59
C ASP A 20 -3.82 5.15 11.56
N LEU A 21 -3.36 4.74 10.36
CA LEU A 21 -2.07 4.04 10.21
C LEU A 21 -0.87 4.89 10.63
N GLN A 22 -0.89 6.20 10.35
CA GLN A 22 0.15 7.12 10.79
C GLN A 22 0.13 7.38 12.31
N ALA A 23 -1.04 7.24 12.95
CA ALA A 23 -1.17 7.33 14.40
C ALA A 23 -0.74 6.04 15.10
N GLU A 24 -0.89 4.90 14.42
CA GLU A 24 -0.54 3.58 14.95
C GLU A 24 0.95 3.23 14.75
N TYR A 25 1.56 3.66 13.63
CA TYR A 25 2.93 3.29 13.26
C TYR A 25 3.76 4.50 12.80
N GLU A 26 4.93 4.71 13.42
CA GLU A 26 5.94 5.65 12.99
C GLU A 26 6.48 5.33 11.59
N ALA A 27 6.48 4.05 11.21
CA ALA A 27 6.88 3.55 9.90
C ALA A 27 6.00 4.05 8.74
N VAL A 28 4.79 4.55 9.01
CA VAL A 28 3.85 4.99 7.97
C VAL A 28 3.94 6.50 7.79
N LYS A 29 4.09 6.95 6.54
CA LYS A 29 4.15 8.36 6.14
C LYS A 29 3.20 8.64 4.97
N PRO A 30 2.85 9.91 4.69
CA PRO A 30 2.18 10.26 3.44
C PRO A 30 2.98 9.79 2.22
N GLY A 31 2.31 9.26 1.20
CA GLY A 31 2.96 8.61 0.06
C GLY A 31 3.96 9.49 -0.70
N TYR A 32 5.22 9.07 -0.78
CA TYR A 32 6.31 9.82 -1.39
C TYR A 32 6.13 10.02 -2.90
N HIS A 33 6.11 11.28 -3.37
CA HIS A 33 5.80 11.66 -4.76
C HIS A 33 4.44 11.16 -5.29
N MET A 34 3.57 10.67 -4.42
CA MET A 34 2.25 10.16 -4.76
C MET A 34 1.17 11.10 -4.22
N ASN A 35 -0.08 10.87 -4.59
CA ASN A 35 -1.19 11.62 -3.99
C ASN A 35 -1.40 11.15 -2.54
N HIS A 36 -1.01 11.96 -1.57
CA HIS A 36 -1.07 11.64 -0.13
C HIS A 36 -2.47 11.27 0.39
N LYS A 37 -3.54 11.62 -0.34
CA LYS A 37 -4.91 11.18 -0.03
C LYS A 37 -5.14 9.69 -0.32
N HIS A 38 -4.39 9.11 -1.25
CA HIS A 38 -4.65 7.76 -1.77
C HIS A 38 -3.45 6.83 -1.61
N TRP A 39 -2.33 7.31 -1.08
CA TRP A 39 -1.08 6.60 -1.01
C TRP A 39 -0.37 6.88 0.30
N ILE A 40 0.24 5.83 0.85
CA ILE A 40 1.09 5.86 2.03
C ILE A 40 2.45 5.27 1.67
N SER A 41 3.51 5.79 2.28
CA SER A 41 4.83 5.15 2.27
C SER A 41 4.98 4.32 3.55
N VAL A 42 5.37 3.06 3.41
CA VAL A 42 5.62 2.14 4.53
C VAL A 42 7.10 1.80 4.58
N TYR A 43 7.78 2.28 5.61
CA TYR A 43 9.20 2.04 5.82
C TYR A 43 9.43 0.68 6.50
N PHE A 44 10.42 -0.07 6.01
CA PHE A 44 10.73 -1.39 6.55
C PHE A 44 11.62 -1.29 7.80
N ASN A 45 11.69 -2.39 8.58
CA ASN A 45 12.54 -2.52 9.76
C ASN A 45 12.29 -1.46 10.84
N GLN A 46 11.04 -1.01 10.97
CA GLN A 46 10.59 -0.07 11.99
C GLN A 46 9.53 -0.74 12.88
N ASP A 47 8.54 0.02 13.36
CA ASP A 47 7.56 -0.41 14.35
C ASP A 47 6.34 -1.16 13.76
N ILE A 48 6.21 -1.21 12.43
CA ILE A 48 5.19 -2.01 11.75
C ILE A 48 5.66 -3.46 11.54
N PRO A 49 4.91 -4.47 12.01
CA PRO A 49 5.26 -5.88 11.79
C PRO A 49 5.12 -6.28 10.31
N ASP A 50 6.00 -7.16 9.81
CA ASP A 50 5.95 -7.67 8.43
C ASP A 50 4.57 -8.21 8.03
N LYS A 51 3.91 -8.93 8.94
CA LYS A 51 2.55 -9.43 8.72
C LYS A 51 1.59 -8.29 8.35
N ARG A 52 1.69 -7.17 9.05
CA ARG A 52 0.84 -6.00 8.80
C ARG A 52 1.18 -5.35 7.45
N ILE A 53 2.46 -5.33 7.07
CA ILE A 53 2.88 -4.87 5.74
C ILE A 53 2.28 -5.76 4.64
N PHE A 54 2.27 -7.08 4.80
CA PHE A 54 1.65 -8.00 3.83
C PHE A 54 0.14 -7.76 3.70
N GLU A 55 -0.57 -7.57 4.81
CA GLU A 55 -2.00 -7.21 4.79
C GLU A 55 -2.24 -5.89 4.03
N LEU A 56 -1.38 -4.88 4.24
CA LEU A 56 -1.47 -3.60 3.51
C LEU A 56 -1.18 -3.76 2.00
N ILE A 57 -0.30 -4.69 1.61
CA ILE A 57 -0.02 -5.01 0.21
C ILE A 57 -1.25 -5.65 -0.44
N ASP A 58 -1.89 -6.60 0.23
CA ASP A 58 -3.10 -7.26 -0.27
C ASP A 58 -4.24 -6.26 -0.42
N ASP A 59 -4.44 -5.39 0.57
CA ASP A 59 -5.42 -4.30 0.52
C ASP A 59 -5.14 -3.33 -0.65
N ALA A 60 -3.88 -2.93 -0.82
CA ALA A 60 -3.48 -2.04 -1.91
C ALA A 60 -3.72 -2.68 -3.29
N TYR A 61 -3.37 -3.97 -3.44
CA TYR A 61 -3.62 -4.74 -4.65
C TYR A 61 -5.11 -4.79 -4.97
N GLN A 62 -5.94 -5.15 -3.99
CA GLN A 62 -7.38 -5.26 -4.17
C GLN A 62 -7.99 -3.91 -4.59
N ARG A 63 -7.55 -2.80 -3.97
CA ARG A 63 -7.99 -1.44 -4.34
C ARG A 63 -7.59 -1.06 -5.77
N VAL A 64 -6.40 -1.43 -6.20
CA VAL A 64 -5.97 -1.22 -7.59
C VAL A 64 -6.86 -2.05 -8.52
N LEU A 65 -7.04 -3.34 -8.23
CA LEU A 65 -7.85 -4.26 -9.01
C LEU A 65 -9.30 -3.78 -9.17
N ASP A 66 -9.90 -3.29 -8.09
CA ASP A 66 -11.28 -2.76 -8.10
C ASP A 66 -11.40 -1.45 -8.87
N SER A 67 -10.33 -0.64 -8.94
CA SER A 67 -10.31 0.58 -9.73
C SER A 67 -10.19 0.35 -11.26
N LEU A 68 -9.87 -0.87 -11.68
CA LEU A 68 -9.77 -1.20 -13.10
C LEU A 68 -11.16 -1.35 -13.76
N PRO A 69 -11.29 -1.04 -15.07
CA PRO A 69 -12.47 -1.40 -15.84
C PRO A 69 -12.75 -2.91 -15.77
N LYS A 70 -14.03 -3.30 -15.82
CA LYS A 70 -14.45 -4.71 -15.69
C LYS A 70 -13.65 -5.66 -16.58
N ARG A 71 -13.46 -5.29 -17.84
CA ARG A 71 -12.71 -6.06 -18.85
C ARG A 71 -11.25 -6.31 -18.46
N GLU A 72 -10.60 -5.31 -17.84
CA GLU A 72 -9.21 -5.45 -17.38
C GLU A 72 -9.14 -6.26 -16.09
N ARG A 73 -10.04 -6.00 -15.13
CA ARG A 73 -10.13 -6.76 -13.87
C ARG A 73 -10.32 -8.26 -14.08
N GLU A 74 -11.12 -8.66 -15.08
CA GLU A 74 -11.37 -10.08 -15.38
C GLU A 74 -10.10 -10.87 -15.76
N LYS A 75 -9.05 -10.21 -16.27
CA LYS A 75 -7.76 -10.85 -16.58
C LYS A 75 -7.05 -11.39 -15.33
N TYR A 76 -7.31 -10.79 -14.17
CA TYR A 76 -6.61 -11.09 -12.92
C TYR A 76 -7.45 -11.93 -11.95
N LYS A 77 -8.73 -12.20 -12.26
CA LYS A 77 -9.60 -13.05 -11.42
C LYS A 77 -9.23 -14.54 -11.42
N VAL A 78 -8.31 -14.97 -12.29
CA VAL A 78 -8.05 -16.40 -12.57
C VAL A 78 -6.94 -17.01 -11.71
N SER A 79 -6.30 -16.24 -10.84
CA SER A 79 -5.23 -16.79 -10.01
C SER A 79 -5.00 -15.94 -8.77
N ASN A 80 -5.79 -16.20 -7.73
CA ASN A 80 -5.32 -16.01 -6.37
C ASN A 80 -4.89 -17.39 -5.88
N ILE A 81 -3.60 -17.50 -5.53
CA ILE A 81 -3.00 -18.64 -4.82
C ILE A 81 -3.73 -18.84 -3.50
#